data_AF-A0A820FHW9-F1
#
_entry.id   AF-A0A820FHW9-F1
#
_cell.length_a   1.000
_cell.length_b   1.000
_cell.length_c   1.000
_cell.angle_alpha   90.00
_cell.angle_beta   90.00
_cell.angle_gamma   90.00
#
_symmetry.space_group_name_H-M   'P 1'
#
loop_
_entity.id
_entity.type
_entity.pdbx_description
1 polymer ?
#
loop_
_entity_poly.entity_id
_entity_poly.type
_entity_poly.pdbx_seq_one_letter_code
_entity_poly.pdbx_strand_id
1 'polypeptide(L)'
;MWLFVPIFGTVGYSNLAPSTYCGRTICALSGVFGVFSMSFFIAIATGKLILTPWENYVHTFVLNTELAKEHKHQAANVIKFAWKTWFWKAKKTPLSSMRYLQMERKLHRSIGIIHEIKQKQRCLNGSTIGLPEIQIIERSTSMNTEETIRKMATLESKMDEMEGQLVNLDYGLNGTQN
;
A
#
# COMPACT_ATOMS: atom_id res chain seq x y z
N MET A 1 44.19 -3.06 21.71
CA MET A 1 43.41 -2.39 20.65
C MET A 1 42.89 -3.35 19.59
N TRP A 2 43.68 -4.31 19.10
CA TRP A 2 43.24 -5.24 18.02
C TRP A 2 42.07 -6.18 18.39
N LEU A 3 41.92 -6.56 19.66
CA LEU A 3 40.84 -7.44 20.11
C LEU A 3 39.47 -6.76 20.20
N PHE A 4 39.42 -5.44 20.30
CA PHE A 4 38.16 -4.73 20.56
C PHE A 4 37.20 -4.78 19.36
N VAL A 5 37.72 -4.66 18.14
CA VAL A 5 36.95 -4.68 16.89
C VAL A 5 36.20 -6.01 16.68
N PRO A 6 36.81 -7.20 16.77
CA PRO A 6 36.10 -8.47 16.60
C PRO A 6 35.18 -8.84 17.77
N ILE A 7 35.42 -8.31 18.98
CA ILE A 7 34.50 -8.46 20.12
C ILE A 7 33.25 -7.60 19.90
N PHE A 8 33.42 -6.35 19.45
CA PHE A 8 32.33 -5.42 19.15
C PHE A 8 31.48 -5.90 17.97
N GLY A 9 32.11 -6.47 16.94
CA GLY A 9 31.44 -7.09 15.80
C GLY A 9 30.86 -8.48 16.07
N THR A 10 30.95 -9.01 17.31
CA THR A 10 30.51 -10.36 17.70
C THR A 10 31.10 -11.52 16.88
N VAL A 11 32.19 -11.27 16.15
CA VAL A 11 32.85 -12.26 15.28
C VAL A 11 33.58 -13.32 16.10
N GLY A 12 34.20 -12.90 17.22
CA GLY A 12 34.81 -13.79 18.21
C GLY A 12 35.91 -14.70 17.64
N TYR A 13 37.16 -14.24 17.57
CA TYR A 13 38.29 -15.12 17.24
C TYR A 13 38.60 -16.02 18.45
N SER A 14 38.29 -17.31 18.34
CA SER A 14 38.40 -18.31 19.42
C SER A 14 39.81 -18.51 19.98
N ASN A 15 40.84 -17.94 19.34
CA ASN A 15 42.25 -18.10 19.71
C ASN A 15 42.79 -17.03 20.69
N LEU A 16 42.01 -15.99 21.04
CA LEU A 16 42.43 -14.96 21.98
C LEU A 16 41.35 -14.70 23.04
N ALA A 17 41.36 -15.50 24.12
CA ALA A 17 40.49 -15.31 25.27
C ALA A 17 41.23 -14.63 26.43
N PRO A 18 40.63 -13.62 27.11
CA PRO A 18 41.24 -13.04 28.29
C PRO A 18 41.32 -14.08 29.41
N SER A 19 42.55 -14.34 29.88
CA SER A 19 42.84 -15.30 30.95
C SER A 19 42.39 -14.79 32.34
N THR A 20 42.27 -13.47 32.52
CA THR A 20 41.88 -12.85 33.80
C THR A 20 40.36 -12.69 33.96
N TYR A 21 39.86 -12.84 35.19
CA TYR A 21 38.43 -12.63 35.51
C TYR A 21 37.93 -11.23 35.12
N CYS A 22 38.73 -10.19 35.36
CA CYS A 22 38.41 -8.81 34.96
C CYS A 22 38.37 -8.63 33.43
N GLY A 23 39.25 -9.32 32.68
CA GLY A 23 39.22 -9.27 31.22
C GLY A 23 37.99 -9.96 30.61
N ARG A 24 37.50 -11.03 31.25
CA ARG A 24 36.27 -11.74 30.83
C ARG A 24 35.02 -10.89 31.01
N THR A 25 34.90 -10.17 32.14
CA THR A 25 33.75 -9.29 32.40
C THR A 25 33.74 -8.09 31.45
N ILE A 26 34.89 -7.47 31.19
CA ILE A 26 35.02 -6.36 30.23
C ILE A 26 34.69 -6.82 28.81
N CYS A 27 35.13 -8.02 28.41
CA CYS A 27 34.81 -8.61 27.10
C CYS A 27 33.30 -8.86 26.95
N ALA A 28 32.66 -9.43 27.97
CA ALA A 28 31.22 -9.68 27.96
C ALA A 28 30.41 -8.37 27.86
N LEU A 29 30.77 -7.36 28.67
CA LEU A 29 30.12 -6.05 28.62
C LEU A 29 30.30 -5.39 27.25
N SER A 30 31.51 -5.43 26.68
CA SER A 30 31.78 -4.86 25.35
C SER A 30 31.00 -5.56 24.25
N GLY A 31 30.78 -6.89 24.34
CA GLY A 31 29.94 -7.62 23.39
C GLY A 31 28.48 -7.19 23.47
N VAL A 32 27.96 -7.02 24.69
CA VAL A 32 26.59 -6.52 24.92
C VAL A 32 26.41 -5.11 24.35
N PHE A 33 27.35 -4.18 24.59
CA PHE A 33 27.33 -2.85 23.98
C PHE A 33 27.45 -2.88 22.46
N GLY A 34 28.21 -3.81 21.89
CA GLY A 34 28.29 -4.02 20.44
C GLY A 34 26.95 -4.38 19.82
N VAL A 35 26.23 -5.33 20.43
CA VAL A 35 24.87 -5.71 19.99
C VAL A 35 23.89 -4.54 20.11
N PHE A 36 23.93 -3.79 21.22
CA PHE A 36 23.08 -2.61 21.39
C PHE A 36 23.36 -1.54 20.33
N SER A 37 24.63 -1.27 20.03
CA SER A 37 25.02 -0.31 18.99
C SER A 37 24.59 -0.76 17.60
N MET A 38 24.69 -2.06 17.28
CA MET A 38 24.25 -2.59 15.99
C MET A 38 22.73 -2.52 15.84
N SER A 39 21.99 -2.86 16.90
CA SER A 39 20.52 -2.72 16.93
C SER A 39 20.10 -1.27 16.69
N PHE A 40 20.72 -0.32 17.40
CA PHE A 40 20.47 1.10 17.23
C PHE A 40 20.79 1.58 15.80
N PHE A 41 21.93 1.16 15.25
CA PHE A 41 22.32 1.48 13.88
C PHE A 41 21.32 0.93 12.85
N ILE A 42 20.90 -0.34 12.98
CA ILE A 42 19.90 -0.96 12.11
C ILE A 42 18.58 -0.19 12.19
N ALA A 43 18.12 0.18 13.40
CA ALA A 43 16.88 0.94 13.57
C ALA A 43 16.90 2.28 12.82
N ILE A 44 18.02 3.02 12.90
CA ILE A 44 18.20 4.27 12.16
C ILE A 44 18.27 4.03 10.65
N ALA A 45 19.04 3.02 10.22
CA ALA A 45 19.18 2.69 8.81
C ALA A 45 17.83 2.32 8.21
N THR A 46 17.04 1.49 8.90
CA THR A 46 15.66 1.16 8.52
C THR A 46 14.81 2.41 8.40
N GLY A 47 14.88 3.35 9.35
CA GLY A 47 14.17 4.63 9.26
C GLY A 47 14.55 5.49 8.05
N LYS A 48 15.78 5.38 7.54
CA LYS A 48 16.24 6.08 6.33
C LYS A 48 15.98 5.31 5.03
N LEU A 49 15.85 3.98 5.09
CA LEU A 49 15.61 3.10 3.94
C LEU A 49 14.11 2.90 3.64
N ILE A 50 13.23 3.18 4.60
CA ILE A 50 11.80 3.21 4.36
C ILE A 50 11.50 4.36 3.40
N LEU A 51 10.99 4.02 2.22
CA LEU A 51 10.56 5.00 1.23
C LEU A 51 9.51 5.93 1.82
N THR A 52 9.59 7.21 1.48
CA THR A 52 8.57 8.18 1.87
C THR A 52 7.22 7.83 1.22
N PRO A 53 6.09 8.24 1.81
CA PRO A 53 4.76 7.95 1.24
C PRO A 53 4.59 8.48 -0.19
N TRP A 54 5.25 9.59 -0.51
CA TRP A 54 5.23 10.20 -1.84
C TRP A 54 6.03 9.41 -2.88
N GLU A 55 7.21 8.91 -2.52
CA GLU A 55 8.00 8.04 -3.39
C GLU A 55 7.29 6.72 -3.66
N ASN A 56 6.68 6.12 -2.63
CA ASN A 56 5.88 4.90 -2.77
C ASN A 56 4.67 5.12 -3.69
N TYR A 57 4.01 6.27 -3.59
CA TYR A 57 2.92 6.63 -4.49
C TYR A 57 3.40 6.74 -5.94
N VAL A 58 4.48 7.48 -6.19
CA VAL A 58 5.03 7.63 -7.54
C VAL A 58 5.47 6.29 -8.10
N HIS A 59 6.16 5.46 -7.30
CA HIS A 59 6.58 4.13 -7.72
C HIS A 59 5.39 3.24 -8.08
N THR A 60 4.33 3.26 -7.26
CA THR A 60 3.10 2.50 -7.53
C THR A 60 2.37 3.01 -8.77
N PHE A 61 2.37 4.33 -8.99
CA PHE A 61 1.83 4.92 -10.21
C PHE A 61 2.59 4.45 -11.44
N VAL A 62 3.92 4.51 -11.41
CA VAL A 62 4.77 4.05 -12.52
C VAL A 62 4.51 2.58 -12.81
N LEU A 63 4.51 1.71 -11.79
CA LEU A 63 4.20 0.29 -11.94
C LEU A 63 2.82 0.04 -12.57
N ASN A 64 1.80 0.80 -12.15
CA ASN A 64 0.45 0.68 -12.73
C ASN A 64 0.42 1.07 -14.21
N THR A 65 1.16 2.12 -14.61
CA THR A 65 1.23 2.51 -16.02
C THR A 65 1.95 1.48 -16.88
N GLU A 66 2.97 0.83 -16.34
CA GLU A 66 3.71 -0.22 -17.04
C GLU A 66 2.86 -1.49 -17.22
N LEU A 67 2.22 -1.96 -16.14
CA LEU A 67 1.32 -3.11 -16.19
C LEU A 67 0.15 -2.88 -17.16
N ALA A 68 -0.38 -1.66 -17.23
CA ALA A 68 -1.44 -1.33 -18.18
C ALA A 68 -0.99 -1.43 -19.65
N LYS A 69 0.27 -1.07 -19.94
CA LYS A 69 0.87 -1.24 -21.28
C LYS A 69 1.10 -2.72 -21.61
N GLU A 70 1.66 -3.46 -20.66
CA GLU A 70 1.90 -4.91 -20.82
C GLU A 70 0.59 -5.67 -21.04
N HIS A 71 -0.46 -5.35 -20.28
CA HIS A 71 -1.79 -5.93 -20.44
C HIS A 71 -2.33 -5.75 -21.86
N LYS A 72 -2.24 -4.53 -22.42
CA LYS A 72 -2.67 -4.24 -23.80
C LYS A 72 -1.86 -5.05 -24.82
N HIS A 73 -0.55 -5.15 -24.62
CA HIS A 73 0.32 -5.94 -25.49
C HIS A 73 -0.04 -7.43 -25.47
N GLN A 74 -0.24 -8.00 -24.28
CA GLN A 74 -0.61 -9.41 -24.15
C GLN A 74 -2.03 -9.69 -24.64
N ALA A 75 -2.98 -8.79 -24.44
CA ALA A 75 -4.32 -8.90 -25.00
C ALA A 75 -4.28 -8.97 -26.54
N ALA A 76 -3.45 -8.14 -27.20
CA ALA A 76 -3.24 -8.21 -28.64
C ALA A 76 -2.63 -9.57 -29.07
N ASN A 77 -1.69 -10.10 -28.30
CA ASN A 77 -1.10 -11.42 -28.55
C ASN A 77 -2.13 -12.55 -28.39
N VAL A 78 -3.02 -12.49 -27.40
CA VAL A 78 -4.10 -13.46 -27.23
C VAL A 78 -5.01 -13.49 -28.45
N ILE A 79 -5.46 -12.34 -28.94
CA ILE A 79 -6.32 -12.27 -30.13
C ILE A 79 -5.58 -12.82 -31.35
N LYS A 80 -4.31 -12.44 -31.55
CA LYS A 80 -3.46 -12.93 -32.64
C LYS A 80 -3.30 -14.45 -32.63
N PHE A 81 -3.01 -15.04 -31.46
CA PHE A 81 -2.83 -16.48 -31.35
C PHE A 81 -4.16 -17.23 -31.40
N ALA A 82 -5.25 -16.67 -30.85
CA ALA A 82 -6.59 -17.26 -30.95
C ALA A 82 -7.04 -17.37 -32.42
N TRP A 83 -6.86 -16.29 -33.19
CA TRP A 83 -7.13 -16.30 -34.63
C TRP A 83 -6.29 -17.35 -35.36
N LYS A 84 -4.98 -17.37 -35.09
CA LYS A 84 -4.05 -18.30 -35.76
C LYS A 84 -4.34 -19.76 -35.39
N THR A 85 -4.71 -20.05 -34.15
CA THR A 85 -5.13 -21.38 -33.70
C THR A 85 -6.38 -21.84 -34.45
N TRP A 86 -7.39 -20.97 -34.58
CA TRP A 86 -8.58 -21.26 -35.38
C TRP A 86 -8.24 -21.52 -36.86
N PHE A 87 -7.40 -20.67 -37.46
CA PHE A 87 -6.99 -20.81 -38.86
C PHE A 87 -6.27 -22.14 -39.15
N TRP A 88 -5.31 -22.55 -38.29
CA TRP A 88 -4.60 -23.82 -38.49
C TRP A 88 -5.47 -25.04 -38.18
N LYS A 89 -6.43 -24.92 -37.26
CA LYS A 89 -7.42 -25.97 -36.99
C LYS A 89 -8.32 -26.22 -38.21
N ALA A 90 -8.66 -25.18 -38.96
CA ALA A 90 -9.46 -25.30 -40.19
C ALA A 90 -8.69 -25.95 -41.36
N LYS A 91 -7.35 -25.83 -41.40
CA LYS A 91 -6.53 -26.21 -42.57
C LYS A 91 -6.23 -27.73 -42.71
N LYS A 92 -6.73 -28.62 -41.85
CA LYS A 92 -6.68 -30.12 -41.93
C LYS A 92 -5.50 -30.75 -42.69
N THR A 93 -4.28 -30.24 -42.52
CA THR A 93 -3.05 -30.77 -43.15
C THR A 93 -2.12 -31.38 -42.09
N PRO A 94 -1.33 -32.41 -42.39
CA PRO A 94 -0.47 -33.05 -41.38
C PRO A 94 0.55 -32.06 -40.78
N LEU A 95 1.10 -31.15 -41.60
CA LEU A 95 2.00 -30.08 -41.14
C LEU A 95 1.29 -29.01 -40.30
N SER A 96 -0.04 -28.87 -40.43
CA SER A 96 -0.82 -27.93 -39.63
C SER A 96 -1.00 -28.36 -38.18
N SER A 97 -0.92 -29.67 -37.87
CA SER A 97 -1.07 -30.19 -36.51
C SER A 97 0.06 -29.72 -35.58
N MET A 98 1.31 -29.77 -36.05
CA MET A 98 2.46 -29.25 -35.30
C MET A 98 2.40 -27.73 -35.11
N ARG A 99 2.00 -26.99 -36.15
CA ARG A 99 1.84 -25.52 -36.08
C ARG A 99 0.68 -25.13 -35.16
N TYR A 100 -0.41 -25.89 -35.14
CA TYR A 100 -1.53 -25.71 -34.22
C TYR A 100 -1.08 -25.83 -32.76
N LEU A 101 -0.39 -26.91 -32.39
CA LEU A 101 0.13 -27.13 -31.03
C LEU A 101 1.05 -25.98 -30.56
N GLN A 102 1.91 -25.47 -31.45
CA GLN A 102 2.78 -24.34 -31.13
C GLN A 102 1.98 -23.05 -30.85
N MET A 103 0.92 -22.77 -31.62
CA MET A 103 0.10 -21.56 -31.44
C MET A 103 -0.81 -21.69 -30.22
N GLU A 104 -1.35 -22.87 -29.95
CA GLU A 104 -2.13 -23.17 -28.75
C GLU A 104 -1.29 -22.96 -27.48
N ARG A 105 -0.04 -23.47 -27.45
CA ARG A 105 0.87 -23.21 -26.32
C ARG A 105 1.15 -21.71 -26.13
N LYS A 106 1.34 -20.97 -27.22
CA LYS A 106 1.55 -19.51 -27.17
C LYS A 106 0.31 -18.78 -26.67
N LEU A 107 -0.88 -19.22 -27.09
CA LEU A 107 -2.16 -18.71 -26.62
C LEU A 107 -2.33 -18.93 -25.11
N HIS A 108 -2.15 -20.17 -24.63
CA HIS A 108 -2.24 -20.47 -23.20
C HIS A 108 -1.20 -19.71 -22.38
N ARG A 109 0.02 -19.54 -22.89
CA ARG A 109 1.04 -18.72 -22.23
C ARG A 109 0.59 -17.26 -22.13
N SER A 110 0.09 -16.64 -23.20
CA SER A 110 -0.40 -15.25 -23.15
C SER A 110 -1.59 -15.08 -22.20
N ILE A 111 -2.51 -16.04 -22.14
CA ILE A 111 -3.61 -16.04 -21.17
C ILE A 111 -3.07 -16.13 -19.73
N GLY A 112 -2.07 -17.00 -19.50
CA GLY A 112 -1.40 -17.10 -18.20
C GLY A 112 -0.78 -15.77 -17.75
N ILE A 113 -0.07 -15.09 -18.66
CA ILE A 113 0.54 -13.79 -18.37
C ILE A 113 -0.53 -12.73 -18.04
N ILE A 114 -1.67 -12.69 -18.76
CA ILE A 114 -2.76 -11.76 -18.44
C ILE A 114 -3.30 -12.00 -17.02
N HIS A 115 -3.44 -13.24 -16.59
CA HIS A 115 -3.87 -13.55 -15.22
C HIS A 115 -2.84 -13.12 -14.18
N GLU A 116 -1.54 -13.30 -14.47
CA GLU A 116 -0.45 -12.84 -13.61
C GLU A 116 -0.45 -11.30 -13.49
N ILE A 117 -0.60 -10.58 -14.60
CA ILE A 117 -0.73 -9.11 -14.62
C ILE A 117 -1.94 -8.68 -13.79
N LYS A 118 -3.09 -9.35 -13.94
CA LYS A 118 -4.30 -9.06 -13.15
C LYS A 118 -4.10 -9.33 -11.66
N GLN A 119 -3.34 -10.37 -11.30
CA GLN A 119 -3.00 -10.65 -9.90
C GLN A 119 -2.05 -9.58 -9.34
N LYS A 120 -1.01 -9.20 -10.08
CA LYS A 120 -0.10 -8.10 -9.72
C LYS A 120 -0.87 -6.80 -9.50
N GLN A 121 -1.82 -6.48 -10.38
CA GLN A 121 -2.68 -5.31 -10.25
C GLN A 121 -3.55 -5.37 -8.98
N ARG A 122 -4.10 -6.54 -8.62
CA ARG A 122 -4.83 -6.71 -7.35
C ARG A 122 -3.94 -6.53 -6.12
N CYS A 123 -2.71 -7.04 -6.14
CA CYS A 123 -1.75 -6.83 -5.05
C CYS A 123 -1.33 -5.37 -4.91
N LEU A 124 -1.07 -4.67 -6.02
CA LEU A 124 -0.75 -3.23 -6.02
C LEU A 124 -1.93 -2.41 -5.50
N ASN A 125 -3.14 -2.66 -6.00
CA ASN A 125 -4.34 -1.97 -5.52
C ASN A 125 -4.57 -2.23 -4.03
N GLY A 126 -4.41 -3.47 -3.55
CA GLY A 126 -4.50 -3.80 -2.13
C GLY A 126 -3.48 -3.07 -1.25
N SER A 127 -2.30 -2.76 -1.79
CA SER A 127 -1.25 -2.00 -1.09
C SER A 127 -1.45 -0.48 -1.14
N THR A 128 -2.24 0.02 -2.10
CA THR A 128 -2.46 1.46 -2.35
C THR A 128 -3.60 2.06 -1.52
N ILE A 129 -4.45 1.23 -0.92
CA ILE A 129 -5.59 1.62 -0.06
C ILE A 129 -5.15 2.51 1.14
N GLY A 130 -3.86 2.56 1.47
CA GLY A 130 -3.36 3.24 2.68
C GLY A 130 -3.20 4.77 2.63
N LEU A 131 -3.27 5.47 1.49
CA LEU A 131 -2.95 6.91 1.44
C LEU A 131 -3.91 7.74 0.58
N PRO A 132 -4.10 7.45 -0.72
CA PRO A 132 -5.05 8.20 -1.55
C PRO A 132 -6.50 7.97 -1.14
N GLU A 133 -6.88 6.75 -0.72
CA GLU A 133 -8.23 6.52 -0.19
C GLU A 133 -8.45 7.23 1.14
N ILE A 134 -7.46 7.31 2.02
CA ILE A 134 -7.57 8.12 3.25
C ILE A 134 -7.78 9.59 2.91
N GLN A 135 -7.06 10.15 1.93
CA GLN A 135 -7.27 11.53 1.48
C GLN A 135 -8.65 11.75 0.85
N ILE A 136 -9.15 10.78 0.08
CA ILE A 136 -10.49 10.83 -0.50
C ILE A 136 -11.55 10.71 0.61
N ILE A 137 -11.35 9.83 1.60
CA ILE A 137 -12.23 9.66 2.75
C ILE A 137 -12.22 10.92 3.61
N GLU A 138 -11.05 11.50 3.89
CA GLU A 138 -10.91 12.75 4.63
C GLU A 138 -11.62 13.89 3.91
N ARG A 139 -11.42 14.03 2.60
CA ARG A 139 -12.11 15.05 1.80
C ARG A 139 -13.63 14.83 1.77
N SER A 140 -14.08 13.59 1.63
CA SER A 140 -15.51 13.26 1.66
C SER A 140 -16.13 13.51 3.05
N THR A 141 -15.37 13.23 4.11
CA THR A 141 -15.80 13.46 5.50
C THR A 141 -15.85 14.95 5.80
N SER A 142 -14.86 15.75 5.36
CA SER A 142 -14.85 17.20 5.49
C SER A 142 -16.08 17.83 4.81
N MET A 143 -16.39 17.43 3.58
CA MET A 143 -17.58 17.93 2.88
C MET A 143 -18.88 17.55 3.61
N ASN A 144 -18.98 16.31 4.09
CA ASN A 144 -20.15 15.87 4.87
C ASN A 144 -20.25 16.63 6.19
N THR A 145 -19.14 16.92 6.87
CA THR A 145 -19.15 17.72 8.10
C THR A 145 -19.61 19.15 7.84
N GLU A 146 -19.15 19.79 6.76
CA GLU A 146 -19.63 21.12 6.36
C GLU A 146 -21.13 21.11 6.06
N GLU A 147 -21.64 20.06 5.41
CA GLU A 147 -23.08 19.92 5.16
C GLU A 147 -23.87 19.73 6.46
N THR A 148 -23.36 18.94 7.42
CA THR A 148 -24.01 18.79 8.73
C THR A 148 -23.99 20.08 9.54
N ILE A 149 -22.90 20.84 9.49
CA ILE A 149 -22.81 22.15 10.17
C ILE A 149 -23.82 23.12 9.58
N ARG A 150 -23.98 23.16 8.24
CA ARG A 150 -25.00 23.99 7.58
C ARG A 150 -26.41 23.59 8.00
N LYS A 151 -26.70 22.28 8.03
CA LYS A 151 -28.00 21.76 8.50
C LYS A 151 -28.25 22.13 9.97
N MET A 152 -27.23 22.07 10.81
CA MET A 152 -27.31 22.45 12.21
C MET A 152 -27.59 23.95 12.39
N ALA A 153 -26.90 24.81 11.64
CA ALA A 153 -27.17 26.25 11.63
C ALA A 153 -28.60 26.58 11.17
N THR A 154 -29.13 25.87 10.17
CA THR A 154 -30.53 26.05 9.77
C THR A 154 -31.52 25.56 10.83
N LEU A 155 -31.18 24.53 11.60
CA LEU A 155 -32.03 24.06 12.70
C LEU A 155 -32.02 25.04 13.87
N GLU A 156 -30.87 25.62 14.23
CA GLU A 156 -30.77 26.68 15.23
C GLU A 156 -31.65 27.88 14.85
N SER A 157 -31.59 28.35 13.59
CA SER A 157 -32.44 29.47 13.16
C SER A 157 -33.95 29.20 13.28
N LYS A 158 -34.39 27.95 13.03
CA LYS A 158 -35.79 27.56 13.19
C LYS A 158 -36.18 27.41 14.66
N MET A 159 -35.23 27.01 15.50
CA MET A 159 -35.44 26.91 16.94
C MET A 159 -35.62 28.30 17.56
N ASP A 160 -34.79 29.27 17.16
CA ASP A 160 -34.93 30.68 17.56
C ASP A 160 -36.27 31.27 17.11
N GLU A 161 -36.73 30.92 15.90
CA GLU A 161 -38.04 31.36 15.39
C GLU A 161 -39.20 30.77 16.22
N MET A 162 -39.12 29.48 16.58
CA MET A 162 -40.10 28.85 17.46
C MET A 162 -40.08 29.45 18.87
N GLU A 163 -38.91 29.73 19.41
CA GLU A 163 -38.76 30.39 20.71
C GLU A 163 -39.40 31.80 20.68
N GLY A 164 -39.17 32.56 19.61
CA GLY A 164 -39.82 33.85 19.39
C GLY A 164 -41.36 33.73 19.30
N GLN A 165 -41.88 32.71 18.63
CA GLN A 165 -43.34 32.46 18.57
C GLN A 165 -43.91 32.10 19.95
N LEU A 166 -43.22 31.28 20.74
CA LEU A 166 -43.64 30.92 22.10
C LEU A 166 -43.67 32.12 23.03
N VAL A 167 -42.65 32.98 22.97
CA VAL A 167 -42.60 34.23 23.74
C VAL A 167 -43.76 35.15 23.36
N ASN A 168 -44.06 35.31 22.06
CA ASN A 168 -45.21 36.10 21.61
C ASN A 168 -46.55 35.50 22.08
N LEU A 169 -46.67 34.17 22.14
CA LEU A 169 -47.86 33.50 22.65
C LEU A 169 -48.04 33.74 24.16
N ASP A 170 -46.96 33.72 24.94
CA ASP A 170 -46.96 33.99 26.37
C ASP A 170 -47.38 35.45 26.68
N TYR A 171 -46.86 36.41 25.92
CA TYR A 171 -47.32 37.81 26.00
C TYR A 171 -48.79 37.98 25.63
N GLY A 172 -49.27 37.27 24.61
CA GLY A 172 -50.67 37.28 24.20
C GLY A 172 -51.61 36.73 25.29
N LEU A 173 -51.21 35.69 26.00
CA LEU A 173 -51.99 35.11 27.11
C LEU A 173 -51.99 36.04 28.34
N ASN A 174 -50.86 36.62 28.72
CA ASN A 174 -50.79 37.54 29.86
C ASN A 174 -51.50 38.89 29.59
N GLY A 175 -51.58 39.34 28.34
CA GLY A 175 -52.34 40.53 27.95
C GLY A 175 -53.87 40.38 28.04
N THR A 176 -54.38 39.15 28.13
CA THR A 176 -55.82 38.85 28.24
C THR A 176 -56.32 38.72 29.69
N GLN A 177 -55.44 38.89 30.69
CA GLN A 177 -55.78 38.82 32.12
C GLN A 177 -55.94 40.18 32.83
N ASN A 178 -55.98 41.30 32.08
CA ASN A 178 -56.43 42.61 32.59
C ASN A 178 -57.92 42.83 32.34
#